data_AF-A0A932RZL4-F1
#
_entry.id   AF-A0A932RZL4-F1
#
_cell.length_a   1.000
_cell.length_b   1.000
_cell.length_c   1.000
_cell.angle_alpha   90.00
_cell.angle_beta   90.00
_cell.angle_gamma   90.00
#
_symmetry.space_group_name_H-M   'P 1'
#
loop_
_entity.id
_entity.type
_entity.pdbx_description
1 polymer ?
#
loop_
_entity_poly.entity_id
_entity_poly.type
_entity_poly.pdbx_seq_one_letter_code
_entity_poly.pdbx_strand_id
1 'polypeptide(L)'
;MFAWFRNCSPTRAESGVTVVRLGVALIILMHPLHGFFHSENMPQFGAYLSALGYPHGEWLAWGVILTQSACSLALLLNRMVILACLGHMAIIFAGIVHVHYPNGWYVVGPGEGGMEWGVILLVCLTGVLFAHWPRRSGARPVMNKLHTL
;
A
#
# COMPACT_ATOMS: atom_id res chain seq x y z
N MET A 1 13.75 -33.08 3.77
CA MET A 1 13.36 -31.93 4.62
C MET A 1 13.02 -30.76 3.67
N PHE A 2 12.00 -29.93 3.92
CA PHE A 2 11.47 -28.83 3.04
C PHE A 2 10.23 -29.11 2.14
N ALA A 3 9.32 -30.01 2.52
CA ALA A 3 8.00 -30.11 1.85
C ALA A 3 6.90 -29.19 2.45
N TRP A 4 7.16 -28.57 3.62
CA TRP A 4 6.11 -27.90 4.40
C TRP A 4 5.72 -26.49 3.92
N PHE A 5 6.57 -25.78 3.16
CA PHE A 5 6.26 -24.44 2.65
C PHE A 5 5.68 -24.42 1.23
N ARG A 6 5.70 -25.54 0.50
CA ARG A 6 5.26 -25.60 -0.90
C ARG A 6 3.76 -25.87 -1.09
N ASN A 7 3.03 -26.22 -0.02
CA ASN A 7 1.68 -26.76 -0.10
C ASN A 7 0.59 -25.87 0.55
N CYS A 8 0.64 -24.54 0.36
CA CYS A 8 -0.51 -23.72 0.73
C CYS A 8 -1.65 -23.93 -0.26
N SER A 9 -2.81 -24.40 0.23
CA SER A 9 -4.01 -24.46 -0.62
C SER A 9 -4.38 -23.06 -1.11
N PRO A 10 -5.01 -22.92 -2.29
CA PRO A 10 -5.42 -21.61 -2.82
C PRO A 10 -6.21 -20.77 -1.81
N THR A 11 -7.15 -21.38 -1.08
CA THR A 11 -7.94 -20.72 -0.03
C THR A 11 -7.08 -20.17 1.11
N ARG A 12 -6.02 -20.89 1.51
CA ARG A 12 -5.10 -20.40 2.56
C ARG A 12 -4.24 -19.24 2.05
N ALA A 13 -3.82 -19.29 0.79
CA ALA A 13 -3.10 -18.18 0.16
C ALA A 13 -3.96 -16.91 0.07
N GLU A 14 -5.22 -17.04 -0.35
CA GLU A 14 -6.20 -15.93 -0.36
C GLU A 14 -6.44 -15.35 1.04
N SER A 15 -6.58 -16.23 2.04
CA SER A 15 -6.74 -15.81 3.44
C SER A 15 -5.50 -15.05 3.94
N GLY A 16 -4.30 -15.52 3.59
CA GLY A 16 -3.04 -14.85 3.93
C GLY A 16 -2.94 -13.45 3.32
N VAL A 17 -3.27 -13.30 2.04
CA VAL A 17 -3.32 -11.98 1.39
C VAL A 17 -4.36 -11.08 2.04
N THR A 18 -5.50 -11.63 2.48
CA THR A 18 -6.53 -10.86 3.19
C THR A 18 -6.00 -10.32 4.51
N VAL A 19 -5.26 -11.11 5.28
CA VAL A 19 -4.61 -10.65 6.52
C VAL A 19 -3.63 -9.51 6.22
N VAL A 20 -2.78 -9.65 5.20
CA VAL A 20 -1.84 -8.59 4.78
C VAL A 20 -2.59 -7.32 4.37
N ARG A 21 -3.65 -7.44 3.55
CA ARG A 21 -4.47 -6.31 3.10
C ARG A 21 -5.07 -5.55 4.28
N LEU A 22 -5.67 -6.26 5.24
CA LEU A 22 -6.27 -5.64 6.42
C LEU A 22 -5.21 -5.00 7.33
N GLY A 23 -4.11 -5.70 7.60
CA GLY A 23 -3.03 -5.17 8.45
C GLY A 23 -2.41 -3.91 7.88
N VAL A 24 -2.08 -3.90 6.59
CA VAL A 24 -1.53 -2.72 5.90
C VAL A 24 -2.53 -1.57 5.85
N ALA A 25 -3.81 -1.86 5.59
CA ALA A 25 -4.84 -0.83 5.59
C ALA A 25 -4.98 -0.16 6.97
N LEU A 26 -5.02 -0.94 8.05
CA LEU A 26 -5.15 -0.42 9.41
C LEU A 26 -3.92 0.39 9.82
N ILE A 27 -2.71 -0.08 9.53
CA ILE A 27 -1.50 0.62 9.99
C ILE A 27 -1.26 1.91 9.21
N ILE A 28 -1.55 1.94 7.90
CA ILE A 28 -1.46 3.19 7.13
C ILE A 28 -2.56 4.16 7.58
N LEU A 29 -3.78 3.68 7.89
CA LEU A 29 -4.89 4.53 8.36
C LEU A 29 -4.54 5.34 9.62
N MET A 30 -3.59 4.90 10.45
CA MET A 30 -3.15 5.66 11.62
C MET A 30 -2.52 7.02 11.24
N HIS A 31 -1.85 7.14 10.09
CA HIS A 31 -1.26 8.41 9.65
C HIS A 31 -2.29 9.50 9.40
N PRO A 32 -3.30 9.32 8.52
CA PRO A 32 -4.32 10.33 8.32
C PRO A 32 -5.19 10.54 9.56
N LEU A 33 -5.42 9.52 10.40
CA LEU A 33 -6.11 9.72 11.68
C LEU A 33 -5.34 10.69 12.58
N HIS A 34 -4.03 10.49 12.74
CA HIS A 34 -3.19 11.45 13.47
C HIS A 34 -3.29 12.85 12.86
N GLY A 35 -3.27 12.96 11.53
CA GLY A 35 -3.43 14.22 10.82
C GLY A 35 -4.78 14.92 11.07
N PHE A 36 -5.89 14.17 11.14
CA PHE A 36 -7.19 14.74 11.49
C PHE A 36 -7.27 15.19 12.94
N PHE A 37 -6.71 14.41 13.88
CA PHE A 37 -6.74 14.75 15.30
C PHE A 37 -5.77 15.87 15.67
N HIS A 38 -4.73 16.11 14.86
CA HIS A 38 -3.73 17.15 15.04
C HIS A 38 -3.63 18.05 13.80
N SER A 39 -4.79 18.49 13.33
CA SER A 39 -4.92 19.27 12.09
C SER A 39 -4.17 20.61 12.12
N GLU A 40 -3.85 21.13 13.31
CA GLU A 40 -3.01 22.30 13.51
C GLU A 40 -1.59 22.15 12.91
N ASN A 41 -1.13 20.93 12.67
CA ASN A 41 0.17 20.65 12.03
C ASN A 41 0.13 20.69 10.49
N MET A 42 -1.07 20.77 9.89
CA MET A 42 -1.22 20.76 8.43
C MET A 42 -0.54 21.94 7.72
N PRO A 43 -0.62 23.17 8.22
CA PRO A 43 0.11 24.30 7.62
C PRO A 43 1.62 24.07 7.61
N GLN A 44 2.18 23.47 8.66
CA GLN A 44 3.62 23.18 8.74
C GLN A 44 4.03 22.12 7.71
N PHE A 45 3.27 21.03 7.58
CA PHE A 45 3.53 20.02 6.55
C PHE A 45 3.35 20.60 5.14
N GLY A 46 2.36 21.47 4.94
CA GLY A 46 2.15 22.18 3.68
C GLY A 46 3.28 23.13 3.31
N ALA A 47 3.85 23.84 4.29
CA ALA A 47 5.02 24.69 4.09
C ALA A 47 6.25 23.86 3.70
N TYR A 48 6.44 22.69 4.32
CA TYR A 48 7.49 21.74 3.92
C TYR A 48 7.33 21.28 2.46
N LEU A 49 6.12 20.88 2.05
CA LEU A 49 5.85 20.51 0.64
C LEU A 49 6.11 21.67 -0.32
N SER A 50 5.74 22.89 0.07
CA SER A 50 6.01 24.10 -0.74
C SER A 50 7.52 24.37 -0.88
N ALA A 51 8.30 24.14 0.19
CA ALA A 51 9.75 24.28 0.16
C ALA A 51 10.44 23.24 -0.74
N LEU A 52 9.84 22.06 -0.90
CA LEU A 52 10.27 21.06 -1.90
C LEU A 52 9.92 21.45 -3.35
N GLY A 53 9.15 22.52 -3.55
CA GLY A 53 8.74 23.02 -4.87
C GLY A 53 7.36 22.56 -5.33
N TYR A 54 6.58 21.89 -4.48
CA TYR A 54 5.20 21.54 -4.84
C TYR A 54 4.27 22.76 -4.75
N PRO A 55 3.39 22.99 -5.73
CA PRO A 55 2.43 24.09 -5.68
C PRO A 55 1.36 23.80 -4.62
N HIS A 56 0.85 24.86 -3.98
CA HIS A 56 -0.27 24.78 -3.04
C HIS A 56 -0.06 23.74 -1.93
N GLY A 57 1.10 23.75 -1.28
CA GLY A 57 1.53 22.67 -0.39
C GLY A 57 0.54 22.30 0.73
N GLU A 58 -0.19 23.25 1.30
CA GLU A 58 -1.23 22.94 2.31
C GLU A 58 -2.40 22.15 1.72
N TRP A 59 -2.90 22.54 0.54
CA TRP A 59 -3.94 21.76 -0.15
C TRP A 59 -3.44 20.37 -0.52
N LEU A 60 -2.15 20.26 -0.90
CA LEU A 60 -1.52 18.98 -1.17
C LEU A 60 -1.41 18.11 0.09
N ALA A 61 -1.05 18.69 1.24
CA ALA A 61 -1.01 18.01 2.53
C ALA A 61 -2.37 17.38 2.89
N TRP A 62 -3.45 18.15 2.74
CA TRP A 62 -4.81 17.63 2.90
C TRP A 62 -5.14 16.54 1.88
N GLY A 63 -4.73 16.73 0.62
CA GLY A 63 -4.88 15.72 -0.43
C GLY A 63 -4.21 14.39 -0.08
N VAL A 64 -3.02 14.43 0.52
CA VAL A 64 -2.30 13.25 1.00
C VAL A 64 -3.10 12.51 2.09
N ILE A 65 -3.62 13.23 3.09
CA ILE A 65 -4.40 12.63 4.20
C ILE A 65 -5.74 12.07 3.73
N LEU A 66 -6.46 12.82 2.89
CA LEU A 66 -7.73 12.36 2.33
C LEU A 66 -7.54 11.13 1.44
N THR A 67 -6.49 11.11 0.61
CA THR A 67 -6.17 9.96 -0.24
C THR A 67 -5.79 8.74 0.59
N GLN A 68 -4.94 8.90 1.61
CA GLN A 68 -4.59 7.79 2.51
C GLN A 68 -5.82 7.24 3.23
N SER A 69 -6.75 8.11 3.65
CA SER A 69 -8.00 7.70 4.30
C SER A 69 -8.87 6.90 3.34
N ALA A 70 -9.14 7.44 2.16
CA ALA A 70 -9.96 6.79 1.15
C ALA A 70 -9.38 5.44 0.70
N CYS A 71 -8.07 5.38 0.45
CA CYS A 71 -7.39 4.15 0.08
C CYS A 71 -7.45 3.10 1.21
N SER A 72 -7.23 3.50 2.46
CA SER A 72 -7.31 2.57 3.60
C SER A 72 -8.71 2.01 3.78
N LEU A 73 -9.74 2.87 3.71
CA LEU A 73 -11.14 2.43 3.79
C LEU A 73 -11.51 1.51 2.62
N ALA A 74 -11.06 1.82 1.40
CA ALA A 74 -11.24 0.98 0.22
C ALA A 74 -10.60 -0.41 0.40
N LEU A 75 -9.38 -0.47 0.94
CA LEU A 75 -8.71 -1.72 1.28
C LEU A 75 -9.43 -2.49 2.39
N LEU A 76 -9.98 -1.84 3.41
CA LEU A 76 -10.78 -2.50 4.46
C LEU A 76 -12.07 -3.10 3.90
N LEU A 77 -12.78 -2.35 3.05
CA LEU A 77 -14.04 -2.76 2.44
C LEU A 77 -13.89 -3.72 1.24
N ASN A 78 -12.67 -4.05 0.86
CA ASN A 78 -12.37 -4.84 -0.34
C ASN A 78 -12.91 -4.23 -1.64
N ARG A 79 -12.90 -2.89 -1.74
CA ARG A 79 -13.40 -2.16 -2.92
C ARG A 79 -12.25 -1.40 -3.56
N MET A 80 -12.24 -1.33 -4.89
CA MET A 80 -11.24 -0.57 -5.65
C MET A 80 -9.78 -0.89 -5.25
N VAL A 81 -9.51 -2.15 -4.85
CA VAL A 81 -8.26 -2.56 -4.19
C VAL A 81 -7.02 -2.15 -4.98
N ILE A 82 -7.04 -2.32 -6.30
CA ILE A 82 -5.91 -1.95 -7.18
C ILE A 82 -5.62 -0.45 -7.08
N LEU A 83 -6.65 0.39 -7.23
CA LEU A 83 -6.50 1.85 -7.16
C LEU A 83 -6.05 2.30 -5.77
N ALA A 84 -6.60 1.67 -4.73
CA ALA A 84 -6.21 1.95 -3.35
C ALA A 84 -4.75 1.58 -3.06
N CYS A 85 -4.27 0.44 -3.58
CA CYS A 85 -2.86 0.06 -3.51
C CYS A 85 -1.98 1.08 -4.23
N LEU A 86 -2.32 1.46 -5.46
CA LEU A 86 -1.54 2.43 -6.24
C LEU A 86 -1.49 3.81 -5.57
N GLY A 87 -2.61 4.29 -5.02
CA GLY A 87 -2.66 5.55 -4.27
C GLY A 87 -1.76 5.54 -3.03
N HIS A 88 -1.84 4.47 -2.22
CA HIS A 88 -0.95 4.30 -1.07
C HIS A 88 0.51 4.17 -1.47
N MET A 89 0.81 3.40 -2.52
CA MET A 89 2.18 3.22 -3.01
C MET A 89 2.79 4.55 -3.46
N ALA A 90 2.04 5.40 -4.16
CA ALA A 90 2.50 6.72 -4.57
C ALA A 90 2.86 7.62 -3.36
N ILE A 91 2.00 7.66 -2.35
CA ILE A 91 2.20 8.48 -1.15
C ILE A 91 3.35 7.94 -0.29
N ILE A 92 3.38 6.63 -0.04
CA ILE A 92 4.45 6.00 0.75
C ILE A 92 5.80 6.17 0.04
N PHE A 93 5.85 6.00 -1.28
CA PHE A 93 7.07 6.22 -2.04
C PHE A 93 7.56 7.68 -1.92
N ALA A 94 6.66 8.65 -2.07
CA ALA A 94 7.00 10.06 -1.87
C ALA A 94 7.49 10.34 -0.43
N GLY A 95 6.83 9.76 0.59
CA GLY A 95 7.27 9.84 1.98
C GLY A 95 8.65 9.22 2.21
N ILE A 96 8.93 8.07 1.58
CA ILE A 96 10.27 7.47 1.62
C ILE A 96 11.30 8.43 1.04
N VAL A 97 11.09 8.94 -0.18
CA VAL A 97 12.07 9.78 -0.86
C VAL A 97 12.35 11.08 -0.11
N HIS A 98 11.29 11.77 0.33
CA HIS A 98 11.42 13.12 0.87
C HIS A 98 11.66 13.15 2.38
N VAL A 99 11.07 12.21 3.13
CA VAL A 99 11.06 12.24 4.60
C VAL A 99 12.01 11.21 5.20
N HIS A 100 11.93 9.94 4.76
CA HIS A 100 12.61 8.85 5.48
C HIS A 100 14.00 8.50 4.94
N TYR A 101 14.22 8.60 3.64
CA TYR A 101 15.51 8.32 3.01
C TYR A 101 16.64 9.20 3.56
N PRO A 102 16.45 10.51 3.81
CA PRO A 102 17.46 11.35 4.46
C PRO A 102 17.87 10.87 5.85
N ASN A 103 16.98 10.15 6.56
CA ASN A 103 17.23 9.61 7.90
C ASN A 103 17.91 8.22 7.85
N GLY A 104 18.17 7.68 6.66
CA GLY A 104 18.79 6.37 6.48
C GLY A 104 17.79 5.21 6.54
N TRP A 105 18.26 4.04 6.97
CA TRP A 105 17.47 2.79 6.89
C TRP A 105 16.60 2.54 8.13
N TYR A 106 17.17 2.66 9.32
CA TYR A 106 16.59 2.13 10.55
C TYR A 106 15.50 3.05 11.13
N VAL A 107 14.37 2.46 11.52
CA VAL A 107 13.31 3.16 12.26
C VAL A 107 13.64 3.18 13.75
N VAL A 108 14.31 2.14 14.26
CA VAL A 108 14.82 2.06 15.63
C VAL A 108 16.22 1.42 15.62
N GLY A 109 17.10 1.86 16.52
CA GLY A 109 18.41 1.26 16.76
C GLY A 109 19.54 2.15 16.24
N PRO A 110 20.34 1.73 15.22
CA PRO A 110 21.44 2.53 14.68
C PRO A 110 21.01 3.87 14.04
N GLY A 111 19.70 4.09 13.88
CA GLY A 111 19.08 5.33 13.40
C GLY A 111 17.63 5.43 13.88
N GLU A 112 16.98 6.54 13.54
CA GLU A 112 15.59 6.82 13.87
C GLU A 112 14.88 7.46 12.65
N GLY A 113 13.62 7.09 12.44
CA GLY A 113 12.80 7.68 11.38
C GLY A 113 13.19 7.29 9.95
N GLY A 114 14.01 6.24 9.78
CA GLY A 114 14.46 5.72 8.49
C GLY A 114 13.40 4.99 7.67
N MET A 115 13.80 4.50 6.50
CA MET A 115 12.87 4.03 5.45
C MET A 115 12.43 2.56 5.52
N GLU A 116 12.98 1.72 6.40
CA GLU A 116 12.71 0.27 6.40
C GLU A 116 11.21 -0.07 6.52
N TRP A 117 10.48 0.70 7.33
CA TRP A 117 9.03 0.52 7.49
C TRP A 117 8.26 0.88 6.21
N GLY A 118 8.63 1.97 5.55
CA GLY A 118 8.05 2.33 4.26
C GLY A 118 8.29 1.25 3.19
N VAL A 119 9.50 0.69 3.14
CA VAL A 119 9.87 -0.35 2.17
C VAL A 119 9.03 -1.61 2.35
N ILE A 120 8.86 -2.09 3.59
CA ILE A 120 8.02 -3.29 3.82
C ILE A 120 6.54 -3.02 3.49
N LEU A 121 6.03 -1.82 3.75
CA LEU A 121 4.67 -1.45 3.34
C LEU A 121 4.49 -1.49 1.81
N LEU A 122 5.47 -0.99 1.04
CA LEU A 122 5.43 -1.08 -0.42
C LEU A 122 5.43 -2.54 -0.91
N VAL A 123 6.23 -3.41 -0.29
CA VAL A 123 6.25 -4.85 -0.61
C VAL A 123 4.89 -5.50 -0.33
N CYS A 124 4.29 -5.22 0.83
CA CYS A 124 2.99 -5.76 1.18
C CYS A 124 1.88 -5.26 0.25
N LEU A 125 1.86 -3.96 -0.07
CA LEU A 125 0.90 -3.37 -1.03
C LEU A 125 1.07 -3.98 -2.43
N THR A 126 2.30 -4.23 -2.86
CA THR A 126 2.61 -4.90 -4.13
C THR A 126 2.04 -6.33 -4.14
N GLY A 127 2.20 -7.09 -3.06
CA GLY A 127 1.60 -8.42 -2.92
C GLY A 127 0.06 -8.39 -3.01
N VAL A 128 -0.57 -7.44 -2.32
CA VAL A 128 -2.04 -7.25 -2.38
C VAL A 128 -2.49 -6.85 -3.78
N LEU A 129 -1.79 -5.92 -4.43
CA LEU A 129 -2.02 -5.45 -5.79
C LEU A 129 -2.00 -6.63 -6.77
N PHE A 130 -0.93 -7.44 -6.74
CA PHE A 130 -0.79 -8.60 -7.62
C PHE A 130 -1.89 -9.64 -7.40
N ALA A 131 -2.27 -9.90 -6.16
CA ALA A 131 -3.33 -10.86 -5.85
C ALA A 131 -4.72 -10.44 -6.36
N HIS A 132 -4.95 -9.12 -6.52
CA HIS A 132 -6.22 -8.58 -7.02
C HIS A 132 -6.15 -8.15 -8.50
N TRP A 133 -4.99 -8.32 -9.15
CA TRP A 133 -4.82 -7.92 -10.55
C TRP A 133 -5.72 -8.75 -11.48
N PRO A 134 -6.38 -8.15 -12.48
CA PRO A 134 -7.27 -8.88 -13.36
C PRO A 134 -6.49 -9.96 -14.11
N ARG A 135 -6.94 -11.21 -14.01
CA ARG A 135 -6.41 -12.27 -14.87
C ARG A 135 -6.82 -11.95 -16.31
N ARG A 136 -5.86 -11.98 -17.24
CA ARG A 136 -6.17 -11.87 -18.67
C ARG A 136 -7.12 -13.01 -19.04
N SER A 137 -8.34 -12.67 -19.46
CA SER A 137 -9.29 -13.62 -20.04
C SER A 137 -8.77 -14.09 -21.39
N GLY A 138 -7.85 -15.07 -21.43
CA GLY A 138 -7.14 -15.37 -22.66
C GLY A 138 -6.28 -16.63 -22.63
N ALA A 139 -6.89 -17.76 -22.28
CA ALA A 139 -6.53 -19.11 -22.78
C ALA A 139 -7.59 -20.08 -22.26
N ARG A 140 -8.78 -20.11 -22.89
CA ARG A 140 -9.57 -21.33 -22.80
C ARG A 140 -8.75 -22.39 -23.53
N PRO A 141 -8.39 -23.52 -22.90
CA PRO A 141 -7.98 -24.68 -23.67
C PRO A 141 -9.13 -24.92 -24.65
N VAL A 142 -8.85 -24.87 -25.95
CA VAL A 142 -9.78 -25.41 -26.94
C VAL A 142 -9.95 -26.86 -26.51
N MET A 143 -11.09 -27.17 -25.88
CA MET A 143 -11.49 -28.55 -25.66
C MET A 143 -11.54 -29.16 -27.06
N ASN A 144 -10.57 -30.01 -27.37
CA ASN A 144 -10.67 -30.92 -28.48
C ASN A 144 -11.90 -31.79 -28.22
N LYS A 145 -13.04 -31.39 -28.77
CA LYS A 145 -14.09 -32.32 -29.13
C LYS A 145 -13.56 -33.15 -30.29
N LEU A 146 -12.85 -34.22 -29.98
CA LEU A 146 -12.97 -35.45 -30.75
C LEU A 146 -14.02 -36.25 -29.99
N HIS A 147 -15.32 -36.05 -30.24
CA HIS A 147 -16.08 -36.67 -31.32
C HIS A 147 -15.64 -38.09 -31.68
N THR A 148 -16.66 -38.95 -31.64
CA THR A 148 -16.87 -40.19 -32.38
C THR A 148 -16.29 -41.49 -31.81
N LEU A 149 -17.25 -42.25 -31.23
CA LEU A 149 -17.48 -43.71 -31.27
C LEU A 149 -16.61 -44.60 -30.39
#